data_AF-A0A250F5J6-F1
#
_entry.id   AF-A0A250F5J6-F1
#
_cell.length_a   1.000
_cell.length_b   1.000
_cell.length_c   1.000
_cell.angle_alpha   90.00
_cell.angle_beta   90.00
_cell.angle_gamma   90.00
#
_symmetry.space_group_name_H-M   'P 1'
#
loop_
_entity.id
_entity.type
_entity.pdbx_description
1 polymer ?
#
loop_
_entity_poly.entity_id
_entity_poly.type
_entity_poly.pdbx_seq_one_letter_code
_entity_poly.pdbx_strand_id
1 'polypeptide(L)'
;MVLPFKEGKILVALDITGKDENRVEWERGIISAYLDKNNIDKAESGCLRLIRVLKNISLSNGLSFDILINLLAENRIDEIHEQSDKIDALLDWIDDGLLSLHYSNNPEGNTLEWVDDYFAKSLAYLQTKYYEDITGEEIIRFVKARIKGITRKVGEEKENWKKVVCSGIPINSDLQIEERIDEVISFVQSYIVGDKTLEDRISLLENIENTINDINVLKEESIESTDSREIRSKWLSGVTMSDIAQHDNAISIITNHYSFKLPWILNGIAKKLRLRKLIDESEIIEELAILIELGLPDIKSVKIYQAGIRSRSSAHEIANMYEDELWEKSIKTYKQDLITNADHYITQVSENAASWIKLLVKFSKRKFFKIKKVPNFTCGKVHEQTKRLIARLINNEQYLLSLDFVVVNKIKENSDIDFSEVNNLNGIYFDYNENDNLWEMTCVNPYIKFE
;
A
#
# COMPACT_ATOMS: atom_id res chain seq x y z
N MET A 1 -9.05 -1.24 -1.65
CA MET A 1 -8.77 -1.20 -0.19
C MET A 1 -8.10 0.13 0.10
N VAL A 2 -8.71 0.98 0.93
CA VAL A 2 -8.23 2.35 1.19
C VAL A 2 -7.82 2.44 2.65
N LEU A 3 -6.53 2.71 2.89
CA LEU A 3 -5.99 2.99 4.22
C LEU A 3 -6.07 4.50 4.50
N PRO A 4 -6.54 4.94 5.68
CA PRO A 4 -6.65 6.36 5.98
C PRO A 4 -5.31 6.89 6.52
N PHE A 5 -4.69 7.82 5.78
CA PHE A 5 -3.62 8.68 6.29
C PHE A 5 -4.20 10.04 6.73
N LYS A 6 -3.71 10.57 7.86
CA LYS A 6 -3.94 11.96 8.28
C LYS A 6 -3.42 12.89 7.17
N GLU A 7 -4.30 13.73 6.61
CA GLU A 7 -4.14 14.51 5.36
C GLU A 7 -4.13 13.68 4.06
N GLY A 8 -5.19 12.90 3.84
CA GLY A 8 -5.32 12.01 2.67
C GLY A 8 -5.59 12.73 1.35
N LYS A 9 -4.54 13.04 0.58
CA LYS A 9 -4.67 13.12 -0.89
C LYS A 9 -4.83 11.70 -1.43
N ILE A 10 -5.94 11.42 -2.10
CA ILE A 10 -6.19 10.10 -2.72
C ILE A 10 -5.70 10.16 -4.17
N LEU A 11 -4.68 9.37 -4.49
CA LEU A 11 -4.24 9.14 -5.87
C LEU A 11 -5.04 7.98 -6.43
N VAL A 12 -5.83 8.22 -7.49
CA VAL A 12 -6.55 7.17 -8.20
C VAL A 12 -5.96 7.04 -9.61
N ALA A 13 -5.55 5.83 -9.97
CA ALA A 13 -5.10 5.49 -11.32
C ALA A 13 -6.07 4.46 -11.92
N LEU A 14 -6.62 4.80 -13.07
CA LEU A 14 -7.46 3.89 -13.87
C LEU A 14 -6.60 3.31 -14.99
N ASP A 15 -6.32 2.01 -14.92
CA ASP A 15 -5.69 1.30 -16.02
C ASP A 15 -6.73 1.06 -17.13
N ILE A 16 -6.47 1.64 -18.30
CA ILE A 16 -7.32 1.55 -19.50
C ILE A 16 -6.80 0.50 -20.49
N THR A 17 -5.67 -0.13 -20.21
CA THR A 17 -5.01 -1.04 -21.14
C THR A 17 -5.84 -2.32 -21.32
N GLY A 18 -6.25 -2.60 -22.56
CA GLY A 18 -7.02 -3.81 -22.90
C GLY A 18 -8.48 -3.80 -22.45
N LYS A 19 -9.03 -2.67 -21.99
CA LYS A 19 -10.44 -2.52 -21.61
C LYS A 19 -11.24 -1.85 -22.72
N ASP A 20 -12.49 -2.27 -22.89
CA ASP A 20 -13.45 -1.60 -23.78
C ASP A 20 -13.96 -0.28 -23.16
N GLU A 21 -14.46 0.62 -24.01
CA GLU A 21 -14.91 1.96 -23.60
C GLU A 21 -16.01 1.91 -22.53
N ASN A 22 -16.95 0.96 -22.60
CA ASN A 22 -18.03 0.88 -21.62
C ASN A 22 -17.50 0.51 -20.23
N ARG A 23 -16.51 -0.39 -20.18
CA ARG A 23 -15.87 -0.78 -18.92
C ARG A 23 -15.00 0.33 -18.34
N VAL A 24 -14.27 1.06 -19.18
CA VAL A 24 -13.53 2.25 -18.76
C VAL A 24 -14.48 3.32 -18.22
N GLU A 25 -15.62 3.57 -18.89
CA GLU A 25 -16.59 4.59 -18.46
C GLU A 25 -17.31 4.19 -17.16
N TRP A 26 -17.65 2.90 -17.00
CA TRP A 26 -18.20 2.38 -15.75
C TRP A 26 -17.23 2.54 -14.58
N GLU A 27 -15.95 2.19 -14.76
CA GLU A 27 -14.92 2.36 -13.73
C GLU A 27 -14.65 3.85 -13.43
N ARG A 28 -14.68 4.73 -14.44
CA ARG A 28 -14.66 6.20 -14.25
C ARG A 28 -15.86 6.69 -13.44
N GLY A 29 -17.05 6.14 -13.70
CA GLY A 29 -18.26 6.43 -12.95
C GLY A 29 -18.13 6.06 -11.48
N ILE A 30 -17.56 4.90 -11.17
CA ILE A 30 -17.28 4.47 -9.79
C ILE A 30 -16.29 5.41 -9.10
N ILE A 31 -15.18 5.74 -9.78
CA ILE A 31 -14.17 6.66 -9.24
C ILE A 31 -14.79 8.03 -8.95
N SER A 32 -15.58 8.54 -9.90
CA SER A 32 -16.26 9.84 -9.75
C SER A 32 -17.29 9.82 -8.62
N ALA A 33 -18.05 8.72 -8.47
CA ALA A 33 -19.00 8.55 -7.38
C ALA A 33 -18.31 8.47 -6.00
N TYR A 34 -17.12 7.85 -5.94
CA TYR A 34 -16.30 7.79 -4.73
C TYR A 34 -15.72 9.15 -4.34
N LEU A 35 -15.34 9.97 -5.32
CA LEU A 35 -14.77 11.31 -5.12
C LEU A 35 -15.84 12.42 -4.97
N ASP A 36 -17.12 12.10 -5.21
CA ASP A 36 -18.22 13.03 -5.00
C ASP A 36 -18.34 13.38 -3.50
N LYS A 37 -18.09 14.65 -3.16
CA LYS A 37 -18.20 15.18 -1.80
C LYS A 37 -19.56 14.93 -1.17
N ASN A 38 -20.64 14.89 -1.97
CA ASN A 38 -21.98 14.60 -1.45
C ASN A 38 -22.13 13.16 -0.96
N ASN A 39 -21.29 12.23 -1.43
CA ASN A 39 -21.22 10.86 -0.93
C ASN A 39 -20.25 10.72 0.24
N ILE A 40 -19.19 11.55 0.29
CA ILE A 40 -18.30 11.66 1.45
C ILE A 40 -19.06 12.16 2.69
N ASP A 41 -19.99 13.11 2.51
CA ASP A 41 -20.89 13.59 3.58
C ASP A 41 -21.93 12.53 4.03
N LYS A 42 -22.10 11.44 3.26
CA LYS A 42 -22.95 10.28 3.61
C LYS A 42 -22.18 9.12 4.21
N ALA A 43 -20.91 9.29 4.57
CA ALA A 43 -20.07 8.22 5.10
C ALA A 43 -20.72 7.58 6.34
N GLU A 44 -21.06 6.29 6.27
CA GLU A 44 -21.55 5.52 7.41
C GLU A 44 -20.39 5.01 8.25
N SER A 45 -20.51 5.10 9.58
CA SER A 45 -19.53 4.51 10.48
C SER A 45 -19.51 2.99 10.34
N GLY A 46 -18.37 2.44 9.91
CA GLY A 46 -18.16 0.99 9.86
C GLY A 46 -18.32 0.30 11.22
N CYS A 47 -17.91 0.97 12.30
CA CYS A 47 -18.09 0.47 13.67
C CYS A 47 -19.59 0.40 14.05
N LEU A 48 -20.37 1.43 13.75
CA LEU A 48 -21.83 1.41 13.96
C LEU A 48 -22.48 0.29 13.15
N ARG A 49 -22.09 0.14 11.88
CA ARG A 49 -22.61 -0.91 11.00
C ARG A 49 -22.34 -2.30 11.58
N LEU A 50 -21.10 -2.56 12.02
CA LEU A 50 -20.69 -3.81 12.65
C LEU A 50 -21.51 -4.10 13.91
N ILE A 51 -21.64 -3.14 14.82
CA ILE A 51 -22.37 -3.33 16.09
C ILE A 51 -23.83 -3.67 15.81
N ARG A 52 -24.47 -2.98 14.86
CA ARG A 52 -25.85 -3.26 14.45
C ARG A 52 -25.99 -4.65 13.84
N VAL A 53 -25.06 -5.06 12.98
CA VAL A 53 -25.04 -6.42 12.40
C VAL A 53 -24.97 -7.46 13.51
N LEU A 54 -24.04 -7.32 14.47
CA LEU A 54 -23.90 -8.28 15.58
C LEU A 54 -25.13 -8.28 16.51
N LYS A 55 -25.72 -7.13 16.80
CA LYS A 55 -26.97 -7.02 17.56
C LYS A 55 -28.12 -7.74 16.85
N ASN A 56 -28.25 -7.60 15.54
CA ASN A 56 -29.29 -8.28 14.77
C ASN A 56 -29.07 -9.79 14.72
N ILE A 57 -27.82 -10.24 14.55
CA ILE A 57 -27.44 -11.65 14.61
C ILE A 57 -27.80 -12.23 15.98
N SER A 58 -27.43 -11.57 17.08
CA SER A 58 -27.72 -12.06 18.43
C SER A 58 -29.23 -12.15 18.69
N LEU A 59 -30.00 -11.14 18.28
CA LEU A 59 -31.46 -11.12 18.41
C LEU A 59 -32.13 -12.24 17.59
N SER A 60 -31.62 -12.53 16.39
CA SER A 60 -32.12 -13.63 15.56
C SER A 60 -31.91 -15.01 16.20
N ASN A 61 -30.92 -15.14 17.08
CA ASN A 61 -30.67 -16.33 17.90
C ASN A 61 -31.34 -16.30 19.27
N GLY A 62 -32.24 -15.34 19.52
CA GLY A 62 -32.94 -15.22 20.80
C GLY A 62 -32.10 -14.66 21.95
N LEU A 63 -30.93 -14.09 21.66
CA LEU A 63 -30.06 -13.45 22.65
C LEU A 63 -30.37 -11.96 22.75
N SER A 64 -30.64 -11.48 23.96
CA SER A 64 -30.79 -10.05 24.21
C SER A 64 -29.44 -9.32 24.02
N PHE A 65 -29.50 -8.00 23.83
CA PHE A 65 -28.29 -7.19 23.74
C PHE A 65 -27.43 -7.29 25.02
N ASP A 66 -28.05 -7.37 26.21
CA ASP A 66 -27.32 -7.54 27.46
C ASP A 66 -26.55 -8.87 27.52
N ILE A 67 -27.13 -9.95 26.97
CA ILE A 67 -26.43 -11.24 26.85
C ILE A 67 -25.26 -11.13 25.88
N LEU A 68 -25.47 -10.51 24.71
CA LEU A 68 -24.40 -10.26 23.74
C LEU A 68 -23.21 -9.51 24.37
N ILE A 69 -23.50 -8.45 25.12
CA ILE A 69 -22.49 -7.66 25.83
C ILE A 69 -21.66 -8.52 26.80
N ASN A 70 -22.32 -9.40 27.55
CA ASN A 70 -21.62 -10.32 28.47
C ASN A 70 -20.75 -11.34 27.72
N LEU A 71 -21.27 -11.95 26.65
CA LEU A 71 -20.54 -12.91 25.82
C LEU A 71 -19.29 -12.28 25.17
N LEU A 72 -19.41 -11.06 24.65
CA LEU A 72 -18.29 -10.30 24.08
C LEU A 72 -17.21 -9.98 25.12
N ALA A 73 -17.59 -9.63 26.35
CA ALA A 73 -16.66 -9.39 27.44
C ALA A 73 -15.96 -10.66 27.92
N GLU A 74 -16.58 -11.82 27.74
CA GLU A 74 -16.04 -13.14 28.10
C GLU A 74 -15.30 -13.84 26.94
N ASN A 75 -15.29 -13.26 25.73
CA ASN A 75 -14.83 -13.91 24.48
C ASN A 75 -15.54 -15.25 24.20
N ARG A 76 -16.81 -15.39 24.58
CA ARG A 76 -17.63 -16.59 24.33
C ARG A 76 -18.41 -16.41 23.03
N ILE A 77 -17.68 -16.31 21.92
CA ILE A 77 -18.21 -15.95 20.60
C ILE A 77 -18.99 -17.11 19.97
N ASP A 78 -18.57 -18.34 20.28
CA ASP A 78 -19.23 -19.60 19.95
C ASP A 78 -20.68 -19.69 20.44
N GLU A 79 -21.01 -18.98 21.52
CA GLU A 79 -22.36 -18.93 22.08
C GLU A 79 -23.26 -17.87 21.44
N ILE A 80 -22.72 -17.01 20.57
CA ILE A 80 -23.50 -15.94 19.92
C ILE A 80 -24.27 -16.48 18.71
N HIS A 81 -23.64 -17.31 17.88
CA HIS A 81 -24.21 -17.90 16.66
C HIS A 81 -23.39 -19.10 16.20
N GLU A 82 -24.04 -20.05 15.50
CA GLU A 82 -23.39 -21.21 14.84
C GLU A 82 -22.28 -20.85 13.82
N GLN A 83 -22.15 -19.57 13.45
CA GLN A 83 -21.16 -19.06 12.49
C GLN A 83 -20.17 -18.16 13.25
N SER A 84 -19.70 -18.63 14.40
CA SER A 84 -18.79 -17.91 15.29
C SER A 84 -17.53 -17.42 14.58
N ASP A 85 -16.99 -18.20 13.65
CA ASP A 85 -15.81 -17.82 12.87
C ASP A 85 -16.03 -16.53 12.07
N LYS A 86 -17.24 -16.32 11.53
CA LYS A 86 -17.58 -15.08 10.82
C LYS A 86 -17.74 -13.91 11.77
N ILE A 87 -18.22 -14.16 12.99
CA ILE A 87 -18.33 -13.12 14.03
C ILE A 87 -16.93 -12.71 14.47
N ASP A 88 -16.03 -13.66 14.71
CA ASP A 88 -14.64 -13.39 15.04
C ASP A 88 -13.95 -12.59 13.93
N ALA A 89 -14.12 -12.98 12.66
CA ALA A 89 -13.57 -12.23 11.53
C ALA A 89 -14.11 -10.79 11.43
N LEU A 90 -15.38 -10.56 11.81
CA LEU A 90 -15.95 -9.20 11.89
C LEU A 90 -15.32 -8.40 13.04
N LEU A 91 -15.17 -9.00 14.22
CA LEU A 91 -14.58 -8.35 15.39
C LEU A 91 -13.10 -7.98 15.16
N ASP A 92 -12.36 -8.81 14.42
CA ASP A 92 -10.96 -8.53 14.05
C ASP A 92 -10.79 -7.20 13.31
N TRP A 93 -11.83 -6.69 12.64
CA TRP A 93 -11.76 -5.38 11.97
C TRP A 93 -11.64 -4.19 12.93
N ILE A 94 -12.04 -4.35 14.19
CA ILE A 94 -12.02 -3.28 15.19
C ILE A 94 -11.08 -3.57 16.36
N ASP A 95 -10.75 -4.83 16.62
CA ASP A 95 -10.04 -5.26 17.82
C ASP A 95 -8.65 -4.58 17.96
N ASP A 96 -7.84 -4.52 16.88
CA ASP A 96 -6.51 -3.89 16.93
C ASP A 96 -6.60 -2.40 17.26
N GLY A 97 -7.58 -1.73 16.64
CA GLY A 97 -7.84 -0.31 16.86
C GLY A 97 -8.31 -0.04 18.29
N LEU A 98 -9.19 -0.89 18.82
CA LEU A 98 -9.66 -0.78 20.20
C LEU A 98 -8.53 -1.02 21.21
N LEU A 99 -7.67 -2.02 20.97
CA LEU A 99 -6.52 -2.28 21.84
C LEU A 99 -5.51 -1.12 21.79
N SER A 100 -5.23 -0.57 20.61
CA SER A 100 -4.34 0.57 20.43
C SER A 100 -4.85 1.84 21.12
N LEU A 101 -6.15 2.12 21.00
CA LEU A 101 -6.81 3.21 21.72
C LEU A 101 -6.77 2.97 23.23
N HIS A 102 -7.02 1.74 23.67
CA HIS A 102 -6.97 1.39 25.08
C HIS A 102 -5.57 1.58 25.66
N TYR A 103 -4.53 1.10 24.96
CA TYR A 103 -3.13 1.28 25.32
C TYR A 103 -2.73 2.76 25.42
N SER A 104 -3.22 3.59 24.49
CA SER A 104 -2.86 5.02 24.41
C SER A 104 -3.55 5.87 25.49
N ASN A 105 -4.80 5.55 25.82
CA ASN A 105 -5.60 6.33 26.78
C ASN A 105 -5.49 5.82 28.22
N ASN A 106 -4.78 4.71 28.46
CA ASN A 106 -4.48 4.21 29.79
C ASN A 106 -2.96 4.25 30.08
N PRO A 107 -2.42 5.42 30.48
CA PRO A 107 -1.01 5.54 30.82
C PRO A 107 -0.62 4.70 32.05
N GLU A 108 -1.46 4.65 33.09
CA GLU A 108 -1.12 4.11 34.42
C GLU A 108 -2.07 3.00 34.93
N GLY A 109 -2.99 2.48 34.11
CA GLY A 109 -3.98 1.50 34.58
C GLY A 109 -4.67 0.71 33.48
N ASN A 110 -5.77 0.05 33.84
CA ASN A 110 -6.66 -0.68 32.95
C ASN A 110 -8.10 -0.22 33.22
N THR A 111 -8.38 1.06 33.00
CA THR A 111 -9.71 1.65 33.19
C THR A 111 -10.40 1.85 31.84
N LEU A 112 -11.72 1.93 31.89
CA LEU A 112 -12.57 2.13 30.71
C LEU A 112 -13.25 3.50 30.70
N GLU A 113 -12.88 4.39 31.63
CA GLU A 113 -13.50 5.74 31.76
C GLU A 113 -13.26 6.60 30.52
N TRP A 114 -12.08 6.46 29.88
CA TRP A 114 -11.77 7.17 28.65
C TRP A 114 -12.73 6.85 27.50
N VAL A 115 -13.37 5.67 27.53
CA VAL A 115 -14.26 5.23 26.45
C VAL A 115 -15.46 6.16 26.35
N ASP A 116 -16.02 6.57 27.49
CA ASP A 116 -17.16 7.49 27.53
C ASP A 116 -16.82 8.81 26.83
N ASP A 117 -15.72 9.44 27.23
CA ASP A 117 -15.29 10.75 26.71
C ASP A 117 -14.89 10.70 25.23
N TYR A 118 -14.25 9.60 24.82
CA TYR A 118 -13.72 9.44 23.46
C TYR A 118 -14.81 9.01 22.48
N PHE A 119 -15.56 7.95 22.79
CA PHE A 119 -16.53 7.38 21.86
C PHE A 119 -17.84 8.16 21.80
N ALA A 120 -18.21 8.95 22.82
CA ALA A 120 -19.38 9.84 22.72
C ALA A 120 -19.24 10.89 21.60
N LYS A 121 -18.02 11.19 21.18
CA LYS A 121 -17.70 12.11 20.07
C LYS A 121 -17.44 11.38 18.75
N SER A 122 -17.49 10.04 18.74
CA SER A 122 -17.23 9.24 17.55
C SER A 122 -18.37 9.34 16.54
N LEU A 123 -18.04 9.16 15.25
CA LEU A 123 -19.04 9.10 14.18
C LEU A 123 -20.09 7.99 14.46
N ALA A 124 -19.66 6.86 15.02
CA ALA A 124 -20.53 5.75 15.38
C ALA A 124 -21.63 6.19 16.35
N TYR A 125 -21.24 6.90 17.42
CA TYR A 125 -22.18 7.42 18.41
C TYR A 125 -23.09 8.50 17.81
N LEU A 126 -22.52 9.48 17.11
CA LEU A 126 -23.26 10.62 16.55
C LEU A 126 -24.31 10.20 15.51
N GLN A 127 -24.07 9.11 14.79
CA GLN A 127 -24.98 8.58 13.77
C GLN A 127 -26.12 7.72 14.34
N THR A 128 -26.06 7.29 15.61
CA THR A 128 -27.16 6.51 16.23
C THR A 128 -28.50 7.24 16.18
N LYS A 129 -28.51 8.58 16.23
CA LYS A 129 -29.74 9.39 16.12
C LYS A 129 -30.55 9.19 14.82
N TYR A 130 -29.93 8.58 13.80
CA TYR A 130 -30.59 8.26 12.53
C TYR A 130 -31.17 6.83 12.51
N TYR A 131 -31.06 6.09 13.62
CA TYR A 131 -31.45 4.69 13.72
C TYR A 131 -32.31 4.46 14.97
N GLU A 132 -33.36 3.66 14.84
CA GLU A 132 -34.25 3.30 15.96
C GLU A 132 -33.79 2.03 16.69
N ASP A 133 -33.00 1.19 16.02
CA ASP A 133 -32.56 -0.11 16.50
C ASP A 133 -31.31 -0.06 17.39
N ILE A 134 -30.68 1.11 17.57
CA ILE A 134 -29.48 1.25 18.39
C ILE A 134 -29.32 2.66 18.98
N THR A 135 -28.83 2.72 20.21
CA THR A 135 -28.59 3.97 20.95
C THR A 135 -27.10 4.26 21.14
N GLY A 136 -26.76 5.52 21.37
CA GLY A 136 -25.38 5.92 21.71
C GLY A 136 -24.81 5.19 22.93
N GLU A 137 -25.62 4.97 23.96
CA GLU A 137 -25.22 4.23 25.16
C GLU A 137 -24.89 2.76 24.84
N GLU A 138 -25.65 2.11 23.96
CA GLU A 138 -25.35 0.75 23.51
C GLU A 138 -24.01 0.65 22.77
N ILE A 139 -23.62 1.69 22.01
CA ILE A 139 -22.29 1.77 21.40
C ILE A 139 -21.20 1.79 22.48
N ILE A 140 -21.34 2.63 23.50
CA ILE A 140 -20.37 2.73 24.59
C ILE A 140 -20.26 1.38 25.34
N ARG A 141 -21.40 0.79 25.69
CA ARG A 141 -21.46 -0.52 26.36
C ARG A 141 -20.79 -1.62 25.53
N PHE A 142 -21.04 -1.65 24.22
CA PHE A 142 -20.41 -2.59 23.30
C PHE A 142 -18.89 -2.42 23.29
N VAL A 143 -18.40 -1.19 23.09
CA VAL A 143 -16.96 -0.93 23.02
C VAL A 143 -16.27 -1.30 24.33
N LYS A 144 -16.84 -0.94 25.48
CA LYS A 144 -16.31 -1.33 26.80
C LYS A 144 -16.24 -2.84 26.96
N ALA A 145 -17.30 -3.56 26.61
CA ALA A 145 -17.34 -5.01 26.69
C ALA A 145 -16.32 -5.66 25.76
N ARG A 146 -16.20 -5.17 24.51
CA ARG A 146 -15.22 -5.71 23.58
C ARG A 146 -13.79 -5.46 24.04
N ILE A 147 -13.45 -4.26 24.52
CA ILE A 147 -12.13 -3.98 25.10
C ILE A 147 -11.83 -4.95 26.26
N LYS A 148 -12.80 -5.21 27.14
CA LYS A 148 -12.65 -6.18 28.23
C LYS A 148 -12.40 -7.60 27.71
N GLY A 149 -13.08 -8.00 26.63
CA GLY A 149 -12.81 -9.26 25.93
C GLY A 149 -11.37 -9.28 25.40
N ILE A 150 -10.96 -8.26 24.64
CA ILE A 150 -9.62 -8.19 24.05
C ILE A 150 -8.52 -8.24 25.12
N THR A 151 -8.64 -7.44 26.19
CA THR A 151 -7.62 -7.43 27.26
C THR A 151 -7.58 -8.74 28.04
N ARG A 152 -8.71 -9.45 28.19
CA ARG A 152 -8.70 -10.80 28.73
C ARG A 152 -8.00 -11.81 27.80
N LYS A 153 -8.16 -11.65 26.49
CA LYS A 153 -7.53 -12.51 25.47
C LYS A 153 -6.01 -12.31 25.40
N VAL A 154 -5.57 -11.05 25.40
CA VAL A 154 -4.15 -10.66 25.28
C VAL A 154 -3.42 -10.72 26.62
N GLY A 155 -4.14 -10.55 27.73
CA GLY A 155 -3.61 -10.40 29.08
C GLY A 155 -3.85 -8.99 29.62
N GLU A 156 -4.05 -8.84 30.93
CA GLU A 156 -4.46 -7.57 31.55
C GLU A 156 -3.30 -6.58 31.75
N GLU A 157 -2.07 -7.01 31.51
CA GLU A 157 -0.87 -6.19 31.66
C GLU A 157 -0.58 -5.37 30.41
N LYS A 158 -0.22 -4.10 30.60
CA LYS A 158 0.10 -3.16 29.53
C LYS A 158 1.25 -3.60 28.62
N GLU A 159 2.22 -4.34 29.16
CA GLU A 159 3.33 -4.85 28.34
C GLU A 159 2.84 -5.89 27.32
N ASN A 160 1.81 -6.67 27.64
CA ASN A 160 1.20 -7.60 26.69
C ASN A 160 0.48 -6.85 25.57
N TRP A 161 -0.24 -5.77 25.90
CA TRP A 161 -0.88 -4.92 24.88
C TRP A 161 0.15 -4.28 23.96
N LYS A 162 1.25 -3.77 24.52
CA LYS A 162 2.33 -3.16 23.76
C LYS A 162 2.96 -4.15 22.77
N LYS A 163 3.19 -5.40 23.19
CA LYS A 163 3.73 -6.45 22.29
C LYS A 163 2.87 -6.66 21.07
N VAL A 164 1.54 -6.66 21.23
CA VAL A 164 0.59 -6.85 20.13
C VAL A 164 0.44 -5.57 19.28
N VAL A 165 0.23 -4.42 19.92
CA VAL A 165 0.05 -3.13 19.21
C VAL A 165 1.28 -2.75 18.37
N CYS A 166 2.49 -3.08 18.84
CA CYS A 166 3.72 -2.75 18.12
C CYS A 166 3.92 -3.59 16.86
N SER A 167 3.43 -4.84 16.78
CA SER A 167 3.67 -5.69 15.61
C SER A 167 3.01 -5.11 14.36
N GLY A 168 1.80 -4.57 14.52
CA GLY A 168 0.96 -4.09 13.43
C GLY A 168 0.31 -5.23 12.63
N ILE A 169 0.23 -6.44 13.22
CA ILE A 169 -0.49 -7.62 12.72
C ILE A 169 -1.81 -7.75 13.51
N PRO A 170 -2.91 -8.25 12.91
CA PRO A 170 -4.14 -8.57 13.61
C PRO A 170 -3.92 -9.40 14.86
N ILE A 171 -4.54 -9.00 15.98
CA ILE A 171 -4.39 -9.60 17.31
C ILE A 171 -4.41 -11.13 17.25
N ASN A 172 -5.35 -11.73 16.53
CA ASN A 172 -5.48 -13.19 16.48
C ASN A 172 -4.26 -13.86 15.82
N SER A 173 -3.79 -13.32 14.71
CA SER A 173 -2.57 -13.82 14.06
C SER A 173 -1.33 -13.49 14.86
N ASP A 174 -1.29 -12.35 15.54
CA ASP A 174 -0.18 -11.97 16.41
C ASP A 174 -0.01 -12.93 17.60
N LEU A 175 -1.12 -13.34 18.21
CA LEU A 175 -1.12 -14.33 19.30
C LEU A 175 -0.68 -15.72 18.80
N GLN A 176 -1.16 -16.15 17.62
CA GLN A 176 -0.71 -17.40 17.01
C GLN A 176 0.80 -17.40 16.69
N ILE A 177 1.34 -16.25 16.27
CA ILE A 177 2.79 -16.08 16.06
C ILE A 177 3.53 -16.14 17.39
N GLU A 178 3.01 -15.52 18.46
CA GLU A 178 3.63 -15.52 19.79
C GLU A 178 3.78 -16.94 20.35
N GLU A 179 2.85 -17.85 20.07
CA GLU A 179 2.93 -19.26 20.48
C GLU A 179 4.09 -20.02 19.83
N ARG A 180 4.58 -19.55 18.67
CA ARG A 180 5.59 -20.24 17.83
C ARG A 180 6.87 -19.44 17.64
N ILE A 181 6.96 -18.27 18.27
CA ILE A 181 8.06 -17.32 18.07
C ILE A 181 9.41 -17.91 18.49
N ASP A 182 9.43 -18.80 19.48
CA ASP A 182 10.67 -19.42 19.96
C ASP A 182 11.24 -20.41 18.91
N GLU A 183 10.39 -21.07 18.12
CA GLU A 183 10.83 -21.87 16.97
C GLU A 183 11.44 -20.98 15.88
N VAL A 184 10.78 -19.86 15.57
CA VAL A 184 11.30 -18.86 14.62
C VAL A 184 12.66 -18.33 15.05
N ILE A 185 12.82 -18.00 16.35
CA ILE A 185 14.11 -17.57 16.92
C ILE A 185 15.18 -18.64 16.69
N SER A 186 14.86 -19.92 16.91
CA SER A 186 15.82 -21.02 16.73
C SER A 186 16.32 -21.14 15.27
N PHE A 187 15.45 -20.92 14.28
CA PHE A 187 15.84 -20.91 12.88
C PHE A 187 16.78 -19.76 12.56
N VAL A 188 16.47 -18.55 13.05
CA VAL A 188 17.31 -17.37 12.83
C VAL A 188 18.68 -17.54 13.49
N GLN A 189 18.73 -18.07 14.71
CA GLN A 189 19.98 -18.34 15.41
C GLN A 189 20.83 -19.38 14.68
N SER A 190 20.21 -20.41 14.11
CA SER A 190 20.91 -21.39 13.26
C SER A 190 21.49 -20.73 12.00
N TYR A 191 20.72 -19.83 11.37
CA TYR A 191 21.17 -19.07 10.22
C TYR A 191 22.30 -18.08 10.57
N ILE A 192 22.29 -17.47 11.76
CA ILE A 192 23.36 -16.56 12.24
C ILE A 192 24.72 -17.28 12.29
N VAL A 193 24.72 -18.54 12.75
CA VAL A 193 25.94 -19.35 12.92
C VAL A 193 26.43 -19.94 11.59
N GLY A 194 25.54 -20.09 10.60
CA GLY A 194 25.87 -20.61 9.28
C GLY A 194 26.60 -19.62 8.35
N ASP A 195 26.83 -20.07 7.12
CA ASP A 195 27.56 -19.31 6.08
C ASP A 195 26.73 -18.18 5.45
N LYS A 196 25.42 -18.13 5.73
CA LYS A 196 24.47 -17.09 5.26
C LYS A 196 24.40 -17.01 3.72
N THR A 197 24.53 -18.16 3.07
CA THR A 197 24.39 -18.27 1.62
C THR A 197 22.94 -18.01 1.18
N LEU A 198 22.73 -17.88 -0.14
CA LEU A 198 21.37 -17.76 -0.69
C LEU A 198 20.51 -18.98 -0.36
N GLU A 199 21.08 -20.19 -0.38
CA GLU A 199 20.33 -21.42 -0.04
C GLU A 199 19.98 -21.47 1.46
N ASP A 200 20.88 -21.02 2.34
CA ASP A 200 20.60 -20.90 3.77
C ASP A 200 19.44 -19.92 4.02
N ARG A 201 19.38 -18.84 3.25
CA ARG A 201 18.30 -17.84 3.31
C ARG A 201 16.98 -18.37 2.78
N ILE A 202 16.99 -19.11 1.68
CA ILE A 202 15.81 -19.81 1.15
C ILE A 202 15.29 -20.82 2.18
N SER A 203 16.19 -21.55 2.84
CA SER A 203 15.84 -22.52 3.88
C SER A 203 15.30 -21.85 5.14
N LEU A 204 15.88 -20.72 5.57
CA LEU A 204 15.35 -19.90 6.68
C LEU A 204 13.91 -19.46 6.38
N LEU A 205 13.66 -18.94 5.18
CA LEU A 205 12.33 -18.54 4.77
C LEU A 205 11.35 -19.71 4.76
N GLU A 206 11.74 -20.84 4.15
CA GLU A 206 10.93 -22.05 4.08
C GLU A 206 10.53 -22.55 5.49
N ASN A 207 11.47 -22.56 6.43
CA ASN A 207 11.21 -22.97 7.81
C ASN A 207 10.23 -22.01 8.50
N ILE A 208 10.42 -20.71 8.38
CA ILE A 208 9.51 -19.72 8.97
C ILE A 208 8.10 -19.85 8.34
N GLU A 209 8.02 -19.92 7.02
CA GLU A 209 6.77 -20.04 6.26
C GLU A 209 5.99 -21.29 6.71
N ASN A 210 6.65 -22.44 6.81
CA ASN A 210 6.04 -23.69 7.26
C ASN A 210 5.54 -23.62 8.71
N THR A 211 6.22 -22.87 9.58
CA THR A 211 5.81 -22.67 10.98
C THR A 211 4.62 -21.73 11.13
N ILE A 212 4.35 -20.84 10.18
CA ILE A 212 3.30 -19.82 10.29
C ILE A 212 2.18 -19.93 9.23
N ASN A 213 2.21 -20.92 8.35
CA ASN A 213 1.30 -21.00 7.18
C ASN A 213 -0.19 -21.07 7.53
N ASP A 214 -0.55 -21.56 8.71
CA ASP A 214 -1.91 -21.70 9.20
C ASP A 214 -2.34 -20.56 10.14
N ILE A 215 -1.63 -19.43 10.19
CA ILE A 215 -2.16 -18.26 10.92
C ILE A 215 -3.32 -17.63 10.16
N ASN A 216 -4.27 -17.02 10.87
CA ASN A 216 -5.54 -16.55 10.27
C ASN A 216 -5.35 -15.64 9.03
N VAL A 217 -4.38 -14.72 9.07
CA VAL A 217 -4.05 -13.81 7.94
C VAL A 217 -3.56 -14.55 6.69
N LEU A 218 -3.00 -15.76 6.84
CA LEU A 218 -2.50 -16.60 5.75
C LEU A 218 -3.49 -17.69 5.30
N LYS A 219 -4.45 -18.08 6.15
CA LYS A 219 -5.39 -19.20 5.87
C LYS A 219 -6.29 -19.01 4.64
N GLU A 220 -6.76 -17.79 4.36
CA GLU A 220 -7.80 -17.57 3.34
C GLU A 220 -7.30 -17.72 1.88
N GLU A 221 -5.99 -17.78 1.67
CA GLU A 221 -5.37 -17.92 0.35
C GLU A 221 -4.24 -18.96 0.41
N SER A 222 -4.59 -20.23 0.63
CA SER A 222 -3.60 -21.30 0.71
C SER A 222 -2.69 -21.28 -0.53
N ILE A 223 -1.38 -21.13 -0.27
CA ILE A 223 -0.29 -21.16 -1.27
C ILE A 223 -0.04 -22.63 -1.63
N GLU A 224 -1.09 -23.34 -2.03
CA GLU A 224 -0.95 -24.72 -2.48
C GLU A 224 -0.49 -24.70 -3.94
N SER A 225 0.81 -24.87 -4.11
CA SER A 225 1.43 -25.23 -5.38
C SER A 225 2.40 -26.39 -5.11
N THR A 226 2.49 -27.34 -6.03
CA THR A 226 3.49 -28.41 -5.96
C THR A 226 4.91 -27.86 -6.09
N ASP A 227 5.05 -26.65 -6.63
CA ASP A 227 6.32 -26.02 -7.00
C ASP A 227 6.71 -24.88 -6.05
N SER A 228 6.09 -24.75 -4.87
CA SER A 228 6.30 -23.61 -3.95
C SER A 228 7.78 -23.38 -3.63
N ARG A 229 8.59 -24.43 -3.46
CA ARG A 229 10.03 -24.30 -3.23
C ARG A 229 10.77 -23.72 -4.45
N GLU A 230 10.40 -24.13 -5.66
CA GLU A 230 11.02 -23.63 -6.88
C GLU A 230 10.64 -22.17 -7.13
N ILE A 231 9.36 -21.81 -6.91
CA ILE A 231 8.89 -20.42 -6.98
C ILE A 231 9.65 -19.56 -5.97
N ARG A 232 9.78 -20.00 -4.70
CA ARG A 232 10.53 -19.31 -3.65
C ARG A 232 11.99 -19.09 -4.04
N SER A 233 12.66 -20.14 -4.51
CA SER A 233 14.07 -20.10 -4.90
C SER A 233 14.28 -19.14 -6.08
N LYS A 234 13.49 -19.25 -7.16
CA LYS A 234 13.59 -18.35 -8.32
C LYS A 234 13.25 -16.90 -7.95
N TRP A 235 12.23 -16.70 -7.12
CA TRP A 235 11.82 -15.37 -6.66
C TRP A 235 12.95 -14.67 -5.90
N LEU A 236 13.50 -15.31 -4.86
CA LEU A 236 14.60 -14.77 -4.07
C LEU A 236 15.91 -14.65 -4.86
N SER A 237 16.13 -15.48 -5.87
CA SER A 237 17.33 -15.39 -6.72
C SER A 237 17.30 -14.22 -7.73
N GLY A 238 16.21 -13.45 -7.79
CA GLY A 238 16.07 -12.35 -8.76
C GLY A 238 15.80 -12.80 -10.20
N VAL A 239 15.35 -14.05 -10.39
CA VAL A 239 14.99 -14.59 -11.71
C VAL A 239 13.80 -13.84 -12.29
N THR A 240 13.72 -13.74 -13.62
CA THR A 240 12.69 -12.96 -14.31
C THR A 240 11.28 -13.50 -14.04
N MET A 241 10.28 -12.61 -14.05
CA MET A 241 8.89 -13.02 -13.83
C MET A 241 8.39 -13.97 -14.91
N SER A 242 8.86 -13.82 -16.16
CA SER A 242 8.50 -14.71 -17.28
C SER A 242 8.91 -16.15 -17.04
N ASP A 243 10.04 -16.39 -16.35
CA ASP A 243 10.50 -17.75 -16.06
C ASP A 243 9.72 -18.35 -14.88
N ILE A 244 9.35 -17.52 -13.90
CA ILE A 244 8.61 -17.98 -12.72
C ILE A 244 7.14 -18.22 -13.04
N ALA A 245 6.55 -17.42 -13.94
CA ALA A 245 5.16 -17.53 -14.38
C ALA A 245 4.84 -18.85 -15.12
N GLN A 246 5.86 -19.67 -15.42
CA GLN A 246 5.68 -21.02 -15.97
C GLN A 246 5.14 -22.02 -14.94
N HIS A 247 5.25 -21.72 -13.64
CA HIS A 247 4.74 -22.56 -12.56
C HIS A 247 3.29 -22.23 -12.22
N ASP A 248 2.56 -23.25 -11.78
CA ASP A 248 1.17 -23.12 -11.39
C ASP A 248 1.01 -22.14 -10.22
N ASN A 249 0.05 -21.22 -10.39
CA ASN A 249 -0.33 -20.19 -9.41
C ASN A 249 0.78 -19.18 -9.04
N ALA A 250 1.94 -19.20 -9.70
CA ALA A 250 3.12 -18.46 -9.26
C ALA A 250 2.93 -16.93 -9.19
N ILE A 251 2.18 -16.35 -10.15
CA ILE A 251 1.91 -14.90 -10.16
C ILE A 251 1.08 -14.49 -8.92
N SER A 252 0.07 -15.30 -8.56
CA SER A 252 -0.77 -15.04 -7.39
C SER A 252 0.04 -15.17 -6.10
N ILE A 253 0.83 -16.24 -5.99
CA ILE A 253 1.72 -16.48 -4.84
C ILE A 253 2.68 -15.31 -4.66
N ILE A 254 3.35 -14.86 -5.73
CA ILE A 254 4.27 -13.74 -5.63
C ILE A 254 3.52 -12.47 -5.22
N THR A 255 2.43 -12.13 -5.91
CA THR A 255 1.75 -10.84 -5.71
C THR A 255 1.11 -10.72 -4.33
N ASN A 256 0.42 -11.76 -3.87
CA ASN A 256 -0.36 -11.71 -2.63
C ASN A 256 0.48 -12.14 -1.42
N HIS A 257 1.29 -13.18 -1.58
CA HIS A 257 2.06 -13.74 -0.46
C HIS A 257 3.44 -13.10 -0.33
N TYR A 258 4.32 -13.25 -1.32
CA TYR A 258 5.72 -12.78 -1.20
C TYR A 258 5.88 -11.26 -1.30
N SER A 259 5.10 -10.56 -2.11
CA SER A 259 5.20 -9.10 -2.24
C SER A 259 4.38 -8.31 -1.22
N PHE A 260 3.59 -8.97 -0.37
CA PHE A 260 2.71 -8.27 0.56
C PHE A 260 2.54 -8.96 1.92
N LYS A 261 1.79 -10.08 1.99
CA LYS A 261 1.40 -10.68 3.29
C LYS A 261 2.59 -11.15 4.11
N LEU A 262 3.51 -11.90 3.50
CA LEU A 262 4.65 -12.47 4.21
C LEU A 262 5.64 -11.41 4.69
N PRO A 263 6.07 -10.42 3.88
CA PRO A 263 6.88 -9.31 4.37
C PRO A 263 6.23 -8.55 5.53
N TRP A 264 4.92 -8.33 5.48
CA TRP A 264 4.20 -7.67 6.57
C TRP A 264 4.27 -8.48 7.88
N ILE A 265 4.07 -9.79 7.80
CA ILE A 265 4.18 -10.69 8.96
C ILE A 265 5.61 -10.74 9.50
N LEU A 266 6.61 -10.88 8.63
CA LEU A 266 8.03 -10.88 9.00
C LEU A 266 8.40 -9.56 9.71
N ASN A 267 7.93 -8.41 9.21
CA ASN A 267 8.14 -7.13 9.89
C ASN A 267 7.51 -7.08 11.29
N GLY A 268 6.33 -7.68 11.49
CA GLY A 268 5.73 -7.80 12.82
C GLY A 268 6.53 -8.72 13.75
N ILE A 269 7.03 -9.85 13.24
CA ILE A 269 7.95 -10.75 13.96
C ILE A 269 9.22 -9.99 14.38
N ALA A 270 9.88 -9.28 13.47
CA ALA A 270 11.08 -8.51 13.78
C ALA A 270 10.85 -7.51 14.92
N LYS A 271 9.74 -6.76 14.91
CA LYS A 271 9.41 -5.83 15.99
C LYS A 271 9.25 -6.55 17.34
N LYS A 272 8.67 -7.74 17.37
CA LYS A 272 8.60 -8.56 18.60
C LYS A 272 9.98 -8.99 19.08
N LEU A 273 10.86 -9.43 18.19
CA LEU A 273 12.24 -9.77 18.53
C LEU A 273 12.99 -8.56 19.12
N ARG A 274 12.83 -7.37 18.52
CA ARG A 274 13.39 -6.13 19.04
C ARG A 274 12.87 -5.80 20.46
N LEU A 275 11.58 -6.01 20.73
CA LEU A 275 11.02 -5.84 22.09
C LEU A 275 11.61 -6.84 23.10
N ARG A 276 11.96 -8.06 22.65
CA ARG A 276 12.66 -9.07 23.44
C ARG A 276 14.18 -8.83 23.55
N LYS A 277 14.70 -7.72 22.98
CA LYS A 277 16.13 -7.37 22.92
C LYS A 277 16.99 -8.32 22.07
N LEU A 278 16.36 -9.05 21.15
CA LEU A 278 17.00 -9.89 20.14
C LEU A 278 17.23 -9.06 18.87
N ILE A 279 18.23 -8.17 18.94
CA ILE A 279 18.45 -7.14 17.90
C ILE A 279 18.98 -7.76 16.61
N ASP A 280 19.97 -8.65 16.71
CA ASP A 280 20.57 -9.30 15.54
C ASP A 280 19.53 -10.17 14.80
N GLU A 281 18.74 -10.94 15.55
CA GLU A 281 17.65 -11.74 14.97
C GLU A 281 16.57 -10.85 14.33
N SER A 282 16.24 -9.72 14.96
CA SER A 282 15.32 -8.74 14.41
C SER A 282 15.82 -8.18 13.08
N GLU A 283 17.10 -7.80 12.98
CA GLU A 283 17.67 -7.22 11.76
C GLU A 283 17.68 -8.22 10.61
N ILE A 284 17.95 -9.51 10.87
CA ILE A 284 17.90 -10.57 9.86
C ILE A 284 16.48 -10.77 9.33
N ILE A 285 15.47 -10.73 10.19
CA ILE A 285 14.08 -10.85 9.76
C ILE A 285 13.61 -9.61 8.99
N GLU A 286 14.02 -8.39 9.39
CA GLU A 286 13.73 -7.16 8.62
C GLU A 286 14.40 -7.21 7.24
N GLU A 287 15.66 -7.63 7.17
CA GLU A 287 16.37 -7.84 5.90
C GLU A 287 15.62 -8.85 5.03
N LEU A 288 15.29 -10.02 5.59
CA LEU A 288 14.56 -11.08 4.89
C LEU A 288 13.22 -10.57 4.34
N ALA A 289 12.48 -9.78 5.11
CA ALA A 289 11.22 -9.16 4.67
C ALA A 289 11.42 -8.29 3.42
N ILE A 290 12.47 -7.46 3.39
CA ILE A 290 12.79 -6.58 2.25
C ILE A 290 13.17 -7.41 1.01
N LEU A 291 14.00 -8.44 1.21
CA LEU A 291 14.48 -9.31 0.13
C LEU A 291 13.31 -10.06 -0.54
N ILE A 292 12.37 -10.55 0.26
CA ILE A 292 11.18 -11.26 -0.24
C ILE A 292 10.22 -10.28 -0.90
N GLU A 293 9.96 -9.11 -0.31
CA GLU A 293 9.05 -8.12 -0.91
C GLU A 293 9.47 -7.75 -2.34
N LEU A 294 10.79 -7.59 -2.55
CA LEU A 294 11.37 -7.19 -3.82
C LEU A 294 11.84 -8.36 -4.70
N GLY A 295 11.88 -9.58 -4.19
CA GLY A 295 12.35 -10.77 -4.90
C GLY A 295 13.81 -10.65 -5.32
N LEU A 296 14.70 -10.30 -4.38
CA LEU A 296 16.11 -10.07 -4.63
C LEU A 296 16.98 -10.83 -3.61
N PRO A 297 18.18 -11.28 -3.99
CA PRO A 297 18.96 -12.21 -3.17
C PRO A 297 19.69 -11.54 -2.02
N ASP A 298 19.97 -10.23 -2.13
CA ASP A 298 20.78 -9.49 -1.17
C ASP A 298 20.47 -7.99 -1.17
N ILE A 299 20.88 -7.29 -0.11
CA ILE A 299 20.61 -5.85 0.09
C ILE A 299 21.29 -4.95 -0.94
N LYS A 300 22.41 -5.36 -1.52
CA LYS A 300 23.07 -4.58 -2.58
C LYS A 300 22.22 -4.60 -3.84
N SER A 301 21.73 -5.77 -4.24
CA SER A 301 20.75 -5.95 -5.31
C SER A 301 19.50 -5.09 -5.08
N VAL A 302 18.98 -5.04 -3.85
CA VAL A 302 17.86 -4.14 -3.45
C VAL A 302 18.20 -2.67 -3.67
N LYS A 303 19.38 -2.23 -3.22
CA LYS A 303 19.80 -0.83 -3.36
C LYS A 303 19.97 -0.43 -4.83
N ILE A 304 20.52 -1.31 -5.67
CA ILE A 304 20.62 -1.09 -7.13
C ILE A 304 19.23 -1.01 -7.76
N TYR A 305 18.31 -1.90 -7.37
CA TYR A 305 16.93 -1.88 -7.85
C TYR A 305 16.23 -0.56 -7.50
N GLN A 306 16.40 -0.10 -6.25
CA GLN A 306 15.85 1.17 -5.76
C GLN A 306 16.55 2.41 -6.34
N ALA A 307 17.82 2.29 -6.78
CA ALA A 307 18.54 3.36 -7.47
C ALA A 307 17.94 3.69 -8.85
N GLY A 308 17.13 2.80 -9.40
CA GLY A 308 16.34 3.02 -10.62
C GLY A 308 16.45 1.91 -11.67
N ILE A 309 17.20 0.84 -11.39
CA ILE A 309 17.26 -0.35 -12.25
C ILE A 309 16.07 -1.24 -11.91
N ARG A 310 14.89 -0.97 -12.51
CA ARG A 310 13.63 -1.67 -12.18
C ARG A 310 13.50 -3.05 -12.85
N SER A 311 14.58 -3.81 -12.86
CA SER A 311 14.67 -5.21 -13.31
C SER A 311 15.45 -6.00 -12.28
N ARG A 312 14.85 -7.06 -11.72
CA ARG A 312 15.44 -7.84 -10.62
C ARG A 312 16.73 -8.54 -11.04
N SER A 313 16.70 -9.21 -12.20
CA SER A 313 17.87 -9.89 -12.75
C SER A 313 19.00 -8.92 -13.10
N SER A 314 18.68 -7.76 -13.70
CA SER A 314 19.67 -6.73 -14.01
C SER A 314 20.24 -6.07 -12.76
N ALA A 315 19.41 -5.85 -11.72
CA ALA A 315 19.88 -5.28 -10.47
C ALA A 315 20.85 -6.22 -9.76
N HIS A 316 20.57 -7.53 -9.77
CA HIS A 316 21.46 -8.54 -9.22
C HIS A 316 22.77 -8.66 -10.01
N GLU A 317 22.69 -8.70 -11.35
CA GLU A 317 23.87 -8.70 -12.22
C GLU A 317 24.80 -7.52 -11.94
N ILE A 318 24.23 -6.31 -11.87
CA ILE A 318 25.00 -5.08 -11.59
C ILE A 318 25.54 -5.10 -10.15
N ALA A 319 24.79 -5.60 -9.18
CA ALA A 319 25.23 -5.70 -7.79
C ALA A 319 26.51 -6.54 -7.66
N ASN A 320 26.61 -7.64 -8.42
CA ASN A 320 27.79 -8.51 -8.42
C ASN A 320 29.06 -7.84 -8.97
N MET A 321 28.96 -6.66 -9.58
CA MET A 321 30.12 -5.88 -10.03
C MET A 321 30.77 -5.06 -8.92
N TYR A 322 30.11 -4.90 -7.78
CA TYR A 322 30.68 -4.16 -6.66
C TYR A 322 31.27 -5.13 -5.63
N GLU A 323 32.51 -4.90 -5.23
CA GLU A 323 33.22 -5.70 -4.21
C GLU A 323 32.94 -5.23 -2.77
N ASP A 324 32.12 -4.20 -2.57
CA ASP A 324 31.82 -3.63 -1.25
C ASP A 324 30.90 -4.51 -0.41
N GLU A 325 30.97 -4.37 0.92
CA GLU A 325 30.02 -5.03 1.82
C GLU A 325 28.60 -4.45 1.64
N LEU A 326 27.58 -5.29 1.84
CA LEU A 326 26.16 -5.03 1.55
C LEU A 326 25.62 -3.71 2.13
N TRP A 327 26.23 -3.20 3.21
CA TRP A 327 25.72 -2.08 4.00
C TRP A 327 26.43 -0.75 3.78
N GLU A 328 27.61 -0.72 3.15
CA GLU A 328 28.49 0.46 3.17
C GLU A 328 27.95 1.66 2.38
N LYS A 329 27.31 1.40 1.23
CA LYS A 329 26.88 2.46 0.33
C LYS A 329 25.37 2.70 0.40
N SER A 330 25.01 3.98 0.33
CA SER A 330 23.61 4.41 0.21
C SER A 330 23.09 4.19 -1.22
N ILE A 331 21.77 4.12 -1.38
CA ILE A 331 21.10 4.07 -2.70
C ILE A 331 21.56 5.22 -3.59
N LYS A 332 21.73 6.42 -3.01
CA LYS A 332 22.20 7.62 -3.73
C LYS A 332 23.63 7.44 -4.24
N THR A 333 24.49 6.77 -3.47
CA THR A 333 25.87 6.49 -3.84
C THR A 333 25.93 5.58 -5.06
N TYR A 334 25.22 4.43 -5.02
CA TYR A 334 25.13 3.53 -6.17
C TYR A 334 24.54 4.22 -7.40
N LYS A 335 23.46 4.99 -7.22
CA LYS A 335 22.85 5.75 -8.32
C LYS A 335 23.84 6.70 -8.98
N GLN A 336 24.57 7.49 -8.19
CA GLN A 336 25.52 8.47 -8.72
C GLN A 336 26.69 7.78 -9.43
N ASP A 337 27.19 6.69 -8.85
CA ASP A 337 28.27 5.91 -9.44
C ASP A 337 27.86 5.31 -10.79
N LEU A 338 26.70 4.65 -10.86
CA LEU A 338 26.14 4.12 -12.12
C LEU A 338 25.96 5.20 -13.20
N ILE A 339 25.59 6.42 -12.82
CA ILE A 339 25.44 7.54 -13.77
C ILE A 339 26.80 8.06 -14.25
N THR A 340 27.77 8.13 -13.34
CA THR A 340 29.10 8.71 -13.61
C THR A 340 29.93 7.76 -14.46
N ASN A 341 29.87 6.46 -14.15
CA ASN A 341 30.67 5.41 -14.76
C ASN A 341 29.85 4.55 -15.74
N ALA A 342 28.74 5.07 -16.27
CA ALA A 342 27.80 4.34 -17.11
C ALA A 342 28.46 3.65 -18.31
N ASP A 343 29.39 4.35 -18.99
CA ASP A 343 30.06 3.84 -20.18
C ASP A 343 30.91 2.60 -19.88
N HIS A 344 31.49 2.52 -18.67
CA HIS A 344 32.21 1.34 -18.20
C HIS A 344 31.24 0.18 -17.96
N TYR A 345 30.21 0.40 -17.13
CA TYR A 345 29.26 -0.65 -16.75
C TYR A 345 28.52 -1.25 -17.94
N ILE A 346 28.07 -0.43 -18.91
CA ILE A 346 27.36 -0.87 -20.11
C ILE A 346 28.15 -1.92 -20.92
N THR A 347 29.48 -1.90 -20.87
CA THR A 347 30.33 -2.84 -21.62
C THR A 347 30.54 -4.17 -20.92
N GLN A 348 30.19 -4.28 -19.63
CA GLN A 348 30.47 -5.45 -18.79
C GLN A 348 29.23 -6.23 -18.38
N VAL A 349 28.04 -5.70 -18.69
CA VAL A 349 26.76 -6.31 -18.34
C VAL A 349 25.98 -6.73 -19.58
N SER A 350 24.94 -7.53 -19.37
CA SER A 350 23.98 -7.94 -20.38
C SER A 350 23.31 -6.76 -21.08
N GLU A 351 22.80 -7.00 -22.29
CA GLU A 351 22.08 -5.98 -23.06
C GLU A 351 20.90 -5.37 -22.29
N ASN A 352 20.19 -6.20 -21.52
CA ASN A 352 19.07 -5.76 -20.69
C ASN A 352 19.55 -4.82 -19.57
N ALA A 353 20.58 -5.22 -18.81
CA ALA A 353 21.16 -4.37 -17.75
C ALA A 353 21.73 -3.06 -18.33
N ALA A 354 22.43 -3.14 -19.45
CA ALA A 354 22.93 -1.96 -20.17
C ALA A 354 21.81 -1.01 -20.58
N SER A 355 20.67 -1.54 -21.03
CA SER A 355 19.49 -0.74 -21.38
C SER A 355 18.92 -0.01 -20.17
N TRP A 356 18.87 -0.66 -19.01
CA TRP A 356 18.47 -0.02 -17.75
C TRP A 356 19.42 1.10 -17.32
N ILE A 357 20.73 0.90 -17.44
CA ILE A 357 21.73 1.95 -17.14
C ILE A 357 21.55 3.15 -18.08
N LYS A 358 21.39 2.91 -19.39
CA LYS A 358 21.13 3.98 -20.38
C LYS A 358 19.87 4.76 -20.04
N LEU A 359 18.79 4.08 -19.64
CA LEU A 359 17.56 4.72 -19.20
C LEU A 359 17.80 5.57 -17.94
N LEU A 360 18.47 5.03 -16.93
CA LEU A 360 18.80 5.74 -15.70
C LEU A 360 19.58 7.03 -15.98
N VAL A 361 20.59 6.97 -16.84
CA VAL A 361 21.38 8.14 -17.27
C VAL A 361 20.50 9.15 -17.99
N LYS A 362 19.65 8.70 -18.92
CA LYS A 362 18.73 9.57 -19.67
C LYS A 362 17.76 10.31 -18.75
N PHE A 363 17.19 9.63 -17.76
CA PHE A 363 16.30 10.27 -16.77
C PHE A 363 17.04 11.22 -15.84
N SER A 364 18.27 10.88 -15.45
CA SER A 364 19.05 11.70 -14.51
C SER A 364 19.63 12.97 -15.15
N LYS A 365 19.88 12.94 -16.47
CA LYS A 365 20.35 14.09 -17.25
C LYS A 365 19.21 14.94 -17.85
N ARG A 366 17.93 14.70 -17.49
CA ARG A 366 16.81 15.54 -17.97
C ARG A 366 17.03 16.98 -17.52
N LYS A 367 17.31 17.85 -18.49
CA LYS A 367 17.43 19.29 -18.27
C LYS A 367 16.05 19.87 -18.04
N PHE A 368 15.97 20.86 -17.15
CA PHE A 368 14.79 21.73 -17.09
C PHE A 368 14.73 22.54 -18.37
N PHE A 369 13.58 22.53 -19.04
CA PHE A 369 13.33 23.35 -20.21
C PHE A 369 12.74 24.67 -19.73
N LYS A 370 13.41 25.78 -20.07
CA LYS A 370 12.80 27.10 -19.94
C LYS A 370 12.02 27.39 -21.21
N ILE A 371 10.77 27.77 -21.06
CA ILE A 371 9.91 28.19 -22.16
C ILE A 371 9.24 29.50 -21.80
N LYS A 372 8.91 30.31 -22.80
CA LYS A 372 8.11 31.51 -22.59
C LYS A 372 6.68 31.12 -22.24
N LYS A 373 6.12 31.84 -21.27
CA LYS A 373 4.71 31.71 -20.95
C LYS A 373 3.89 32.32 -22.09
N VAL A 374 2.97 31.53 -22.65
CA VAL A 374 2.00 32.03 -23.61
C VAL A 374 1.04 32.98 -22.87
N PRO A 375 0.82 34.21 -23.36
CA PRO A 375 -0.11 35.15 -22.75
C PRO A 375 -1.54 34.59 -22.70
N ASN A 376 -2.33 35.08 -21.74
CA ASN A 376 -3.74 34.74 -21.66
C ASN A 376 -4.47 35.18 -22.93
N PHE A 377 -5.39 34.37 -23.43
CA PHE A 377 -6.06 34.63 -24.69
C PHE A 377 -7.55 34.28 -24.69
N THR A 378 -8.26 34.78 -25.69
CA THR A 378 -9.65 34.39 -25.97
C THR A 378 -9.69 33.47 -27.18
N CYS A 379 -10.56 32.46 -27.14
CA CYS A 379 -10.69 31.47 -28.22
C CYS A 379 -12.18 31.14 -28.43
N GLY A 380 -12.92 32.11 -28.98
CA GLY A 380 -14.34 31.97 -29.30
C GLY A 380 -15.20 31.33 -28.20
N LYS A 381 -16.23 30.59 -28.61
CA LYS A 381 -17.13 29.81 -27.73
C LYS A 381 -16.62 28.39 -27.43
N VAL A 382 -15.32 28.14 -27.60
CA VAL A 382 -14.72 26.81 -27.40
C VAL A 382 -14.90 26.31 -25.96
N HIS A 383 -14.97 27.25 -25.00
CA HIS A 383 -15.21 26.98 -23.59
C HIS A 383 -16.58 26.35 -23.30
N GLU A 384 -17.52 26.40 -24.24
CA GLU A 384 -18.83 25.73 -24.16
C GLU A 384 -18.71 24.22 -24.43
N GLN A 385 -17.66 23.78 -25.14
CA GLN A 385 -17.44 22.36 -25.51
C GLN A 385 -16.34 21.70 -24.69
N THR A 386 -15.30 22.44 -24.30
CA THR A 386 -14.21 21.92 -23.49
C THR A 386 -13.66 23.00 -22.56
N LYS A 387 -13.12 22.61 -21.41
CA LYS A 387 -12.45 23.54 -20.48
C LYS A 387 -10.93 23.46 -20.55
N ARG A 388 -10.37 22.56 -21.38
CA ARG A 388 -8.93 22.30 -21.47
C ARG A 388 -8.50 22.08 -22.92
N LEU A 389 -7.47 22.79 -23.35
CA LEU A 389 -6.84 22.66 -24.66
C LEU A 389 -5.36 22.31 -24.55
N ILE A 390 -4.81 21.72 -25.62
CA ILE A 390 -3.39 21.45 -25.84
C ILE A 390 -2.93 22.01 -27.17
N ALA A 391 -1.69 22.53 -27.23
CA ALA A 391 -1.06 22.95 -28.47
C ALA A 391 -0.31 21.79 -29.14
N ARG A 392 -0.62 21.51 -30.40
CA ARG A 392 0.05 20.48 -31.21
C ARG A 392 0.48 21.02 -32.55
N LEU A 393 1.61 20.54 -33.04
CA LEU A 393 2.07 20.76 -34.41
C LEU A 393 1.79 19.48 -35.21
N ILE A 394 0.90 19.58 -36.19
CA ILE A 394 0.48 18.47 -37.06
C ILE A 394 0.68 18.91 -38.51
N ASN A 395 1.45 18.14 -39.29
CA ASN A 395 1.74 18.45 -40.70
C ASN A 395 2.27 19.89 -40.92
N ASN A 396 3.17 20.36 -40.05
CA ASN A 396 3.72 21.72 -40.01
C ASN A 396 2.70 22.84 -39.75
N GLU A 397 1.48 22.51 -39.34
CA GLU A 397 0.45 23.48 -38.95
C GLU A 397 0.16 23.38 -37.46
N GLN A 398 -0.09 24.52 -36.82
CA GLN A 398 -0.35 24.59 -35.38
C GLN A 398 -1.85 24.47 -35.08
N TYR A 399 -2.18 23.69 -34.06
CA TYR A 399 -3.55 23.44 -33.62
C TYR A 399 -3.70 23.57 -32.10
N LEU A 400 -4.84 24.11 -31.67
CA LEU A 400 -5.37 23.96 -30.32
C LEU A 400 -6.43 22.86 -30.32
N LEU A 401 -6.18 21.82 -29.56
CA LEU A 401 -7.00 20.62 -29.52
C LEU A 401 -7.57 20.39 -28.13
N SER A 402 -8.78 19.84 -28.02
CA SER A 402 -9.23 19.22 -26.77
C SER A 402 -8.64 17.81 -26.62
N LEU A 403 -8.59 17.30 -25.39
CA LEU A 403 -8.03 15.95 -25.11
C LEU A 403 -8.84 14.81 -25.75
N ASP A 404 -10.13 15.05 -25.97
CA ASP A 404 -11.08 14.15 -26.62
C ASP A 404 -11.24 14.42 -28.12
N PHE A 405 -10.45 15.33 -28.69
CA PHE A 405 -10.48 15.75 -30.11
C PHE A 405 -11.84 16.29 -30.62
N VAL A 406 -12.79 16.58 -29.74
CA VAL A 406 -14.05 17.25 -30.09
C VAL A 406 -13.79 18.64 -30.66
N VAL A 407 -12.77 19.33 -30.15
CA VAL A 407 -12.31 20.62 -30.64
C VAL A 407 -10.97 20.44 -31.34
N VAL A 408 -10.92 20.85 -32.62
CA VAL A 408 -9.70 20.89 -33.44
C VAL A 408 -9.63 22.25 -34.13
N ASN A 409 -8.96 23.21 -33.48
CA ASN A 409 -8.86 24.57 -34.00
C ASN A 409 -7.48 24.84 -34.57
N LYS A 410 -7.41 25.05 -35.88
CA LYS A 410 -6.19 25.52 -36.54
C LYS A 410 -5.86 26.95 -36.12
N ILE A 411 -4.65 27.18 -35.63
CA ILE A 411 -4.14 28.52 -35.35
C ILE A 411 -3.79 29.16 -36.69
N LYS A 412 -4.35 30.35 -36.97
CA LYS A 412 -4.06 31.09 -38.22
C LYS A 412 -2.62 31.60 -38.21
N GLU A 413 -1.97 31.61 -39.37
CA GLU A 413 -0.58 32.05 -39.55
C GLU A 413 -0.31 33.49 -39.06
N ASN A 414 -1.35 34.33 -39.00
CA ASN A 414 -1.30 35.72 -38.50
C ASN A 414 -1.89 35.87 -37.08
N SER A 415 -1.78 34.85 -36.24
CA SER A 415 -2.17 34.94 -34.82
C SER A 415 -1.20 35.84 -34.06
N ASP A 416 -1.71 36.80 -33.28
CA ASP A 416 -0.89 37.65 -32.39
C ASP A 416 -0.25 36.86 -31.24
N ILE A 417 -0.71 35.63 -31.00
CA ILE A 417 -0.24 34.76 -29.93
C ILE A 417 0.61 33.64 -30.53
N ASP A 418 1.83 33.52 -30.03
CA ASP A 418 2.80 32.50 -30.43
C ASP A 418 2.69 31.26 -29.54
N PHE A 419 2.35 30.12 -30.16
CA PHE A 419 2.31 28.80 -29.51
C PHE A 419 3.52 27.92 -29.89
N SER A 420 4.51 28.47 -30.60
CA SER A 420 5.64 27.72 -31.15
C SER A 420 6.43 26.93 -30.11
N GLU A 421 6.78 27.56 -28.98
CA GLU A 421 7.59 26.97 -27.90
C GLU A 421 6.85 25.91 -27.10
N VAL A 422 5.51 25.84 -27.19
CA VAL A 422 4.68 24.93 -26.40
C VAL A 422 4.09 23.77 -27.19
N ASN A 423 4.30 23.77 -28.51
CA ASN A 423 3.79 22.72 -29.38
C ASN A 423 4.34 21.36 -28.98
N ASN A 424 3.45 20.39 -28.87
CA ASN A 424 3.78 19.00 -28.55
C ASN A 424 4.42 18.78 -27.16
N LEU A 425 4.45 19.79 -26.29
CA LEU A 425 4.95 19.63 -24.93
C LEU A 425 3.92 18.92 -24.04
N ASN A 426 4.30 17.75 -23.53
CA ASN A 426 3.45 17.02 -22.60
C ASN A 426 3.39 17.73 -21.24
N GLY A 427 2.19 17.85 -20.69
CA GLY A 427 1.93 18.49 -19.40
C GLY A 427 1.85 20.01 -19.44
N ILE A 428 1.77 20.60 -20.64
CA ILE A 428 1.31 21.98 -20.86
C ILE A 428 -0.14 21.94 -21.32
N TYR A 429 -0.99 22.71 -20.65
CA TYR A 429 -2.41 22.83 -20.95
C TYR A 429 -2.83 24.29 -20.99
N PHE A 430 -3.97 24.55 -21.62
CA PHE A 430 -4.65 25.83 -21.57
C PHE A 430 -6.04 25.61 -20.97
N ASP A 431 -6.22 26.09 -19.74
CA ASP A 431 -7.44 25.91 -18.97
C ASP A 431 -8.27 27.20 -19.04
N TYR A 432 -9.59 27.07 -19.24
CA TYR A 432 -10.48 28.23 -19.29
C TYR A 432 -10.83 28.70 -17.88
N ASN A 433 -10.52 29.96 -17.57
CA ASN A 433 -10.90 30.63 -16.34
C ASN A 433 -12.26 31.34 -16.54
N GLU A 434 -13.30 30.86 -15.84
CA GLU A 434 -14.66 31.39 -15.95
C GLU A 434 -14.83 32.79 -15.33
N ASN A 435 -13.98 33.15 -14.36
CA ASN A 435 -14.05 34.48 -13.73
C ASN A 435 -13.54 35.57 -14.67
N ASP A 436 -12.43 35.29 -15.35
CA ASP A 436 -11.74 36.25 -16.20
C ASP A 436 -12.11 36.10 -17.68
N ASN A 437 -12.87 35.06 -18.04
CA ASN A 437 -13.25 34.69 -19.41
C ASN A 437 -12.05 34.55 -20.36
N LEU A 438 -10.94 34.01 -19.85
CA LEU A 438 -9.67 33.86 -20.57
C LEU A 438 -9.14 32.43 -20.46
N TRP A 439 -8.40 32.01 -21.48
CA TRP A 439 -7.62 30.78 -21.48
C TRP A 439 -6.24 31.06 -20.86
N GLU A 440 -5.90 30.29 -19.84
CA GLU A 440 -4.66 30.44 -19.09
C GLU A 440 -3.77 29.21 -19.26
N MET A 441 -2.49 29.46 -19.48
CA MET A 441 -1.50 28.40 -19.58
C MET A 441 -1.21 27.77 -18.21
N THR A 442 -1.44 26.47 -18.09
CA THR A 442 -1.09 25.68 -16.90
C THR A 442 0.00 24.66 -17.24
N CYS A 443 0.95 24.48 -16.33
CA CYS A 443 2.02 23.50 -16.46
C CYS A 443 1.96 22.52 -15.28
N VAL A 444 1.80 21.24 -15.60
CA VAL A 444 1.88 20.13 -14.65
C VAL A 444 3.15 19.30 -14.86
N ASN A 445 4.01 19.69 -15.80
CA ASN A 445 5.27 19.02 -16.06
C ASN A 445 6.39 19.62 -15.17
N PRO A 446 6.92 18.88 -14.19
CA PRO A 446 7.92 19.40 -13.25
C PRO A 446 9.27 19.72 -13.90
N TYR A 447 9.49 19.29 -15.15
CA TYR A 447 10.72 19.55 -15.90
C TYR A 447 10.63 20.79 -16.79
N ILE A 448 9.49 21.51 -16.81
CA ILE A 448 9.32 22.76 -17.56
C ILE A 448 9.24 23.92 -16.57
N LYS A 449 10.02 24.97 -16.82
CA LYS A 449 9.99 26.23 -16.10
C LYS A 449 9.59 27.35 -17.05
N PHE A 450 8.81 28.29 -16.57
CA PHE A 450 8.55 29.52 -17.30
C PHE A 450 9.74 30.47 -17.13
N GLU A 451 10.10 31.17 -18.21
CA GLU A 451 11.10 32.25 -18.18
C GLU A 451 10.69 33.43 -17.30
#